data_AF-A0A2N1RNA4-F1
#
_entry.id   AF-A0A2N1RNA4-F1
#
_cell.length_a   1.000
_cell.length_b   1.000
_cell.length_c   1.000
_cell.angle_alpha   90.00
_cell.angle_beta   90.00
_cell.angle_gamma   90.00
#
_symmetry.space_group_name_H-M   'P 1'
#
loop_
_entity.id
_entity.type
_entity.pdbx_description
1 polymer ?
#
loop_
_entity_poly.entity_id
_entity_poly.type
_entity_poly.pdbx_seq_one_letter_code
_entity_poly.pdbx_strand_id
1 'polypeptide(L)'
;MKKLAVIMAVLFLSLPLAADLGEGELSGYKSLFMKRIISGNPGRESDIRRCMDGIIKDGSAGVRLIDKFGLFLYDSRRNGLALEKIKFLRDGHFYVFMITLKDSSDGGLYNLFLEYTFDSGRGAYALTDISFSMVFADKIKSVSEFFGGG
;
A
#
# COMPACT_ATOMS: atom_id res chain seq x y z
N MET A 1 15.35 1.87 -23.19
CA MET A 1 15.87 1.46 -21.86
C MET A 1 16.14 2.62 -20.88
N LYS A 2 16.42 3.86 -21.31
CA LYS A 2 16.67 4.98 -20.38
C LYS A 2 15.44 5.52 -19.61
N LYS A 3 14.21 5.32 -20.10
CA LYS A 3 12.98 5.80 -19.44
C LYS A 3 12.54 4.94 -18.24
N LEU A 4 12.79 3.62 -18.27
CA LEU A 4 12.50 2.74 -17.13
C LEU A 4 13.31 3.14 -15.88
N ALA A 5 14.59 3.49 -16.06
CA ALA A 5 15.46 3.89 -14.96
C ALA A 5 15.03 5.19 -14.25
N VAL A 6 14.31 6.08 -14.94
CA VAL A 6 13.82 7.35 -14.37
C VAL A 6 12.52 7.14 -13.59
N ILE A 7 11.63 6.25 -14.06
CA ILE A 7 10.43 5.81 -13.30
C ILE A 7 10.87 5.02 -12.04
N MET A 8 11.95 4.24 -12.13
CA MET A 8 12.54 3.48 -11.00
C MET A 8 13.13 4.36 -9.87
N ALA A 9 13.39 5.64 -10.09
CA ALA A 9 14.10 6.49 -9.12
C ALA A 9 13.17 7.25 -8.14
N VAL A 10 11.87 7.36 -8.43
CA VAL A 10 11.02 8.39 -7.81
C VAL A 10 10.04 7.86 -6.76
N LEU A 11 9.83 6.54 -6.66
CA LEU A 11 8.78 5.95 -5.82
C LEU A 11 8.92 6.16 -4.29
N PHE A 12 10.08 6.51 -3.74
CA PHE A 12 10.22 6.64 -2.26
C PHE A 12 11.31 7.62 -1.82
N LEU A 13 11.24 8.88 -2.26
CA LEU A 13 11.85 9.99 -1.50
C LEU A 13 10.86 10.43 -0.41
N SER A 14 10.77 9.59 0.62
CA SER A 14 10.06 9.87 1.86
C SER A 14 10.60 11.15 2.48
N LEU A 15 9.87 12.27 2.38
CA LEU A 15 9.67 13.29 3.42
C LEU A 15 8.88 14.55 2.96
N PRO A 16 8.85 14.99 1.68
CA PRO A 16 7.97 16.10 1.29
C PRO A 16 6.60 15.66 0.75
N LEU A 17 6.35 14.36 0.51
CA LEU A 17 5.09 13.87 -0.07
C LEU A 17 3.84 14.23 0.75
N ALA A 18 3.96 14.36 2.08
CA ALA A 18 2.85 14.74 2.94
C ALA A 18 2.57 16.25 2.91
N ALA A 19 3.54 17.08 2.52
CA ALA A 19 3.41 18.55 2.52
C ALA A 19 2.72 19.08 1.26
N ASP A 20 2.72 18.32 0.16
CA ASP A 20 2.17 18.70 -1.15
C ASP A 20 0.77 18.09 -1.42
N LEU A 21 0.26 17.25 -0.51
CA LEU A 21 -1.01 16.54 -0.68
C LEU A 21 -2.11 17.16 0.19
N GLY A 22 -3.11 17.76 -0.46
CA GLY A 22 -4.29 18.26 0.25
C GLY A 22 -5.13 17.12 0.85
N GLU A 23 -5.77 17.37 1.99
CA GLU A 23 -6.64 16.36 2.65
C GLU A 23 -7.72 15.80 1.72
N GLY A 24 -8.27 16.65 0.84
CA GLY A 24 -9.27 16.26 -0.16
C GLY A 24 -8.74 15.27 -1.19
N GLU A 25 -7.50 15.45 -1.65
CA GLU A 25 -6.87 14.52 -2.60
C GLU A 25 -6.57 13.17 -1.94
N LEU A 26 -5.99 13.19 -0.73
CA LEU A 26 -5.75 11.97 0.03
C LEU A 26 -7.07 11.20 0.29
N SER A 27 -8.14 11.90 0.61
CA SER A 27 -9.49 11.30 0.75
C SER A 27 -9.97 10.61 -0.54
N GLY A 28 -9.69 11.22 -1.70
CA GLY A 28 -9.94 10.62 -3.01
C GLY A 28 -9.20 9.29 -3.21
N TYR A 29 -7.91 9.23 -2.90
CA TYR A 29 -7.12 8.00 -3.02
C TYR A 29 -7.53 6.91 -2.02
N LYS A 30 -7.86 7.28 -0.78
CA LYS A 30 -8.43 6.36 0.21
C LYS A 30 -9.74 5.74 -0.30
N SER A 31 -10.62 6.58 -0.82
CA SER A 31 -11.91 6.15 -1.37
C SER A 31 -11.73 5.24 -2.59
N LEU A 32 -10.76 5.56 -3.46
CA LEU A 32 -10.40 4.72 -4.61
C LEU A 32 -9.89 3.34 -4.16
N PHE A 33 -9.00 3.30 -3.17
CA PHE A 33 -8.49 2.05 -2.60
C PHE A 33 -9.63 1.22 -2.03
N MET A 34 -10.47 1.80 -1.16
CA MET A 34 -11.63 1.14 -0.55
C MET A 34 -12.61 0.58 -1.58
N LYS A 35 -12.95 1.38 -2.60
CA LYS A 35 -13.82 0.94 -3.69
C LYS A 35 -13.21 -0.27 -4.40
N ARG A 36 -11.92 -0.22 -4.73
CA ARG A 36 -11.25 -1.29 -5.47
C ARG A 36 -11.15 -2.58 -4.65
N ILE A 37 -10.73 -2.51 -3.39
CA ILE A 37 -10.60 -3.69 -2.54
C ILE A 37 -11.96 -4.33 -2.22
N ILE A 38 -13.00 -3.55 -1.95
CA ILE A 38 -14.35 -4.11 -1.69
C ILE A 38 -14.89 -4.78 -2.95
N SER A 39 -14.84 -4.09 -4.09
CA SER A 39 -15.32 -4.64 -5.37
C SER A 39 -14.57 -5.90 -5.80
N GLY A 40 -13.27 -5.99 -5.49
CA GLY A 40 -12.42 -7.14 -5.82
C GLY A 40 -12.58 -8.33 -4.88
N ASN A 41 -13.26 -8.17 -3.72
CA ASN A 41 -13.38 -9.20 -2.69
C ASN A 41 -14.82 -9.26 -2.13
N PRO A 42 -15.80 -9.74 -2.94
CA PRO A 42 -17.20 -9.83 -2.51
C PRO A 42 -17.37 -10.62 -1.20
N GLY A 43 -18.26 -10.14 -0.32
CA GLY A 43 -18.54 -10.78 0.98
C GLY A 43 -17.52 -10.47 2.09
N ARG A 44 -16.46 -9.70 1.81
CA ARG A 44 -15.41 -9.37 2.80
C ARG A 44 -15.42 -7.92 3.30
N GLU A 45 -16.46 -7.16 2.99
CA GLU A 45 -16.49 -5.72 3.27
C GLU A 45 -16.31 -5.37 4.74
N SER A 46 -16.96 -6.10 5.66
CA SER A 46 -16.83 -5.84 7.10
C SER A 46 -15.40 -6.08 7.60
N ASP A 47 -14.76 -7.16 7.14
CA ASP A 47 -13.37 -7.49 7.48
C ASP A 47 -12.41 -6.42 6.94
N ILE A 48 -12.60 -6.01 5.68
CA ILE A 48 -11.80 -4.98 5.03
C ILE A 48 -11.90 -3.66 5.81
N ARG A 49 -13.12 -3.17 6.09
CA ARG A 49 -13.31 -1.90 6.81
C ARG A 49 -12.63 -1.92 8.17
N ARG A 50 -12.83 -3.00 8.94
CA ARG A 50 -12.18 -3.19 10.25
C ARG A 50 -10.66 -3.19 10.14
N CYS A 51 -10.10 -3.82 9.11
CA CYS A 51 -8.67 -3.82 8.87
C CYS A 51 -8.14 -2.41 8.51
N MET A 52 -8.83 -1.69 7.63
CA MET A 52 -8.42 -0.38 7.15
C MET A 52 -8.45 0.72 8.22
N ASP A 53 -9.37 0.60 9.19
CA ASP A 53 -9.43 1.47 10.38
C ASP A 53 -8.31 1.16 11.41
N GLY A 54 -7.60 0.05 11.20
CA GLY A 54 -6.46 -0.37 12.00
C GLY A 54 -5.26 0.56 11.94
N ILE A 55 -4.43 0.52 12.99
CA ILE A 55 -3.24 1.36 13.13
C ILE A 55 -1.98 0.51 12.93
N ILE A 56 -1.03 1.02 12.16
CA ILE A 56 0.39 0.59 12.17
C ILE A 56 1.14 1.52 13.13
N LYS A 57 1.97 0.96 14.02
CA LYS A 57 2.84 1.79 14.88
C LYS A 57 4.11 2.17 14.13
N ASP A 58 4.43 3.46 14.19
CA ASP A 58 5.66 4.05 13.66
C ASP A 58 6.28 4.91 14.77
N GLY A 59 7.18 4.32 15.55
CA GLY A 59 7.69 4.91 16.78
C GLY A 59 6.60 5.12 17.85
N SER A 60 6.52 6.34 18.40
CA SER A 60 5.52 6.72 19.41
C SER A 60 4.16 7.11 18.82
N ALA A 61 4.09 7.30 17.50
CA ALA A 61 2.87 7.66 16.77
C ALA A 61 2.27 6.45 16.04
N GLY A 62 0.97 6.50 15.78
CA GLY A 62 0.26 5.51 14.99
C GLY A 62 -0.30 6.13 13.72
N VAL A 63 -0.22 5.40 12.61
CA VAL A 63 -0.82 5.80 11.32
C VAL A 63 -1.84 4.74 10.92
N ARG A 64 -3.03 5.14 10.43
CA ARG A 64 -4.00 4.14 9.98
C ARG A 64 -3.55 3.47 8.69
N LEU A 65 -3.87 2.19 8.55
CA LEU A 65 -3.60 1.42 7.33
C LEU A 65 -4.16 2.12 6.09
N ILE A 66 -5.39 2.66 6.17
CA ILE A 66 -6.00 3.37 5.06
C ILE A 66 -5.24 4.63 4.65
N ASP A 67 -4.60 5.33 5.59
CA ASP A 67 -3.78 6.50 5.30
C ASP A 67 -2.52 6.09 4.52
N LYS A 68 -1.85 5.00 4.93
CA LYS A 68 -0.69 4.42 4.22
C LYS A 68 -1.06 3.99 2.80
N PHE A 69 -2.17 3.28 2.63
CA PHE A 69 -2.62 2.87 1.29
C PHE A 69 -3.03 4.05 0.41
N GLY A 70 -3.67 5.08 0.97
CA GLY A 70 -3.98 6.31 0.24
C GLY A 70 -2.73 7.01 -0.29
N LEU A 71 -1.71 7.17 0.57
CA LEU A 71 -0.41 7.75 0.18
C LEU A 71 0.32 6.88 -0.86
N PHE A 72 0.30 5.56 -0.70
CA PHE A 72 0.87 4.62 -1.67
C PHE A 72 0.23 4.76 -3.06
N LEU A 73 -1.10 4.89 -3.13
CA LEU A 73 -1.79 5.07 -4.41
C LEU A 73 -1.50 6.43 -5.04
N TYR A 74 -1.41 7.48 -4.23
CA TYR A 74 -1.03 8.81 -4.71
C TYR A 74 0.37 8.78 -5.35
N ASP A 75 1.35 8.23 -4.64
CA ASP A 75 2.72 8.11 -5.15
C ASP A 75 2.78 7.24 -6.41
N SER A 76 2.16 6.06 -6.37
CA SER A 76 2.05 5.17 -7.52
C SER A 76 1.52 5.92 -8.75
N ARG A 77 0.46 6.72 -8.57
CA ARG A 77 -0.16 7.46 -9.66
C ARG A 77 0.75 8.54 -10.23
N ARG A 78 1.47 9.29 -9.38
CA ARG A 78 2.49 10.27 -9.81
C ARG A 78 3.61 9.61 -10.60
N ASN A 79 3.91 8.35 -10.28
CA ASN A 79 4.92 7.54 -10.95
C ASN A 79 4.39 6.72 -12.14
N GLY A 80 3.20 7.05 -12.66
CA GLY A 80 2.66 6.42 -13.86
C GLY A 80 2.10 5.01 -13.66
N LEU A 81 1.93 4.59 -12.40
CA LEU A 81 1.33 3.31 -12.03
C LEU A 81 -0.16 3.49 -11.70
N ALA A 82 -1.01 2.64 -12.26
CA ALA A 82 -2.44 2.62 -12.01
C ALA A 82 -2.84 1.38 -11.20
N LEU A 83 -3.73 1.56 -10.22
CA LEU A 83 -4.26 0.44 -9.45
C LEU A 83 -5.20 -0.42 -10.29
N GLU A 84 -4.80 -1.66 -10.57
CA GLU A 84 -5.58 -2.62 -11.36
C GLU A 84 -6.42 -3.58 -10.52
N LYS A 85 -5.88 -4.10 -9.42
CA LYS A 85 -6.59 -5.09 -8.62
C LYS A 85 -6.04 -5.13 -7.20
N ILE A 86 -6.92 -5.47 -6.26
CA ILE A 86 -6.52 -5.82 -4.90
C ILE A 86 -7.22 -7.13 -4.56
N LYS A 87 -6.45 -8.16 -4.24
CA LYS A 87 -6.96 -9.33 -3.52
C LYS A 87 -6.70 -9.15 -2.04
N PHE A 88 -7.67 -9.52 -1.24
CA PHE A 88 -7.63 -9.46 0.21
C PHE A 88 -7.98 -10.83 0.77
N LEU A 89 -7.11 -11.34 1.64
CA LEU A 89 -7.35 -12.57 2.38
C LEU A 89 -7.21 -12.28 3.86
N ARG A 90 -8.07 -12.91 4.65
CA ARG A 90 -7.98 -12.90 6.10
C ARG A 90 -8.01 -14.34 6.57
N ASP A 91 -7.01 -14.71 7.37
CA ASP A 91 -6.94 -16.01 8.03
C ASP A 91 -6.53 -15.80 9.49
N GLY A 92 -7.47 -16.02 10.41
CA GLY A 92 -7.29 -15.71 11.83
C GLY A 92 -6.89 -14.25 12.08
N HIS A 93 -5.63 -14.07 12.51
CA HIS A 93 -5.00 -12.76 12.79
C HIS A 93 -4.16 -12.22 11.64
N PHE A 94 -4.02 -12.98 10.56
CA PHE A 94 -3.27 -12.59 9.36
C PHE A 94 -4.18 -11.90 8.34
N TYR A 95 -3.65 -10.84 7.74
CA TYR A 95 -4.29 -10.00 6.74
C TYR A 95 -3.34 -9.84 5.57
N VAL A 96 -3.72 -10.40 4.43
CA VAL A 96 -2.87 -10.44 3.23
C VAL A 96 -3.47 -9.56 2.15
N PHE A 97 -2.63 -8.71 1.57
CA PHE A 97 -2.94 -7.87 0.43
C PHE A 97 -2.08 -8.30 -0.75
N MET A 98 -2.73 -8.58 -1.89
CA MET A 98 -2.04 -8.67 -3.18
C MET A 98 -2.52 -7.53 -4.06
N ILE A 99 -1.69 -6.52 -4.22
CA ILE A 99 -1.99 -5.31 -4.96
C ILE A 99 -1.31 -5.39 -6.32
N THR A 100 -2.11 -5.35 -7.38
CA THR A 100 -1.62 -5.32 -8.76
C THR A 100 -1.69 -3.88 -9.27
N LEU A 101 -0.55 -3.37 -9.72
CA LEU A 101 -0.40 -2.08 -10.40
C LEU A 101 -0.09 -2.31 -11.88
N LYS A 102 -0.53 -1.40 -12.75
CA LYS A 102 -0.19 -1.37 -14.17
C LYS A 102 0.60 -0.12 -14.53
N ASP A 103 1.70 -0.31 -15.22
CA ASP A 103 2.49 0.78 -15.77
C ASP A 103 1.80 1.37 -17.00
N SER A 104 1.62 2.68 -17.00
CA SER A 104 1.03 3.40 -18.13
C SER A 104 1.99 3.53 -19.33
N SER A 105 3.30 3.35 -19.12
CA SER A 105 4.32 3.53 -20.15
C SER A 105 4.49 2.31 -21.06
N ASP A 106 4.41 1.10 -20.49
CA ASP A 106 4.60 -0.16 -21.23
C ASP A 106 3.45 -1.17 -21.05
N GLY A 107 2.47 -0.88 -20.18
CA GLY A 107 1.35 -1.76 -19.90
C GLY A 107 1.69 -2.94 -18.98
N GLY A 108 2.92 -3.00 -18.46
CA GLY A 108 3.41 -4.04 -17.56
C GLY A 108 2.63 -4.11 -16.24
N LEU A 109 2.55 -5.30 -15.65
CA LEU A 109 1.88 -5.53 -14.38
C LEU A 109 2.89 -5.83 -13.28
N TYR A 110 2.76 -5.10 -12.18
CA TYR A 110 3.58 -5.27 -10.97
C TYR A 110 2.70 -5.70 -9.81
N ASN A 111 3.24 -6.56 -8.96
CA ASN A 111 2.51 -7.09 -7.81
C ASN A 111 3.25 -6.78 -6.52
N LEU A 112 2.52 -6.19 -5.58
CA LEU A 112 2.91 -6.00 -4.19
C LEU A 112 2.12 -6.95 -3.30
N PHE A 113 2.85 -7.78 -2.57
CA PHE A 113 2.36 -8.63 -1.52
C PHE A 113 2.71 -8.01 -0.18
N LEU A 114 1.70 -7.84 0.69
CA LEU A 114 1.87 -7.41 2.07
C LEU A 114 1.12 -8.37 2.97
N GLU A 115 1.78 -8.87 3.99
CA GLU A 115 1.16 -9.62 5.07
C GLU A 115 1.27 -8.83 6.37
N TYR A 116 0.13 -8.66 7.04
CA TYR A 116 0.05 -8.06 8.35
C TYR A 116 -0.49 -9.06 9.36
N THR A 117 0.02 -9.00 10.58
CA THR A 117 -0.60 -9.63 11.75
C THR A 117 -1.14 -8.58 12.69
N PHE A 118 -2.36 -8.77 13.20
CA PHE A 118 -2.89 -7.91 14.26
C PHE A 118 -2.38 -8.35 15.64
N ASP A 119 -1.58 -7.51 16.28
CA ASP A 119 -1.12 -7.69 17.66
C ASP A 119 -2.14 -7.06 18.62
N SER A 120 -2.92 -7.90 19.30
CA SER A 120 -3.91 -7.46 20.28
C SER A 120 -3.31 -6.81 21.53
N GLY A 121 -2.08 -7.17 21.91
CA GLY A 121 -1.37 -6.58 23.05
C GLY A 121 -0.92 -5.15 22.77
N ARG A 122 -0.62 -4.83 21.50
CA ARG A 122 -0.26 -3.47 21.06
C ARG A 122 -1.42 -2.68 20.47
N GLY A 123 -2.53 -3.34 20.16
CA GLY A 123 -3.69 -2.76 19.48
C GLY A 123 -3.37 -2.28 18.07
N ALA A 124 -2.44 -2.96 17.37
CA ALA A 124 -1.87 -2.48 16.12
C ALA A 124 -1.51 -3.62 15.17
N TYR A 125 -1.44 -3.30 13.88
CA TYR A 125 -0.97 -4.17 12.83
C TYR A 125 0.55 -4.07 12.71
N ALA A 126 1.21 -5.22 12.60
CA ALA A 126 2.62 -5.35 12.32
C ALA A 126 2.79 -6.00 10.94
N LEU A 127 3.65 -5.42 10.09
CA LEU A 127 4.02 -6.03 8.81
C LEU A 127 4.89 -7.26 9.10
N THR A 128 4.45 -8.44 8.67
CA THR A 128 5.17 -9.70 8.89
C THR A 128 5.90 -10.19 7.66
N ASP A 129 5.37 -9.92 6.47
CA ASP A 129 6.03 -10.25 5.21
C ASP A 129 5.70 -9.23 4.12
N ILE A 130 6.64 -9.06 3.21
CA ILE A 130 6.51 -8.20 2.05
C ILE A 130 7.27 -8.81 0.88
N SER A 131 6.61 -8.84 -0.27
CA SER A 131 7.26 -9.19 -1.54
C SER A 131 6.78 -8.25 -2.63
N PHE A 132 7.71 -7.77 -3.45
CA PHE A 132 7.40 -7.01 -4.64
C PHE A 132 8.04 -7.71 -5.83
N SER A 133 7.33 -7.79 -6.96
CA SER A 133 7.82 -8.47 -8.17
C SER A 133 9.30 -8.14 -8.44
N MET A 134 10.12 -9.17 -8.71
CA MET A 134 11.61 -9.18 -8.66
C MET A 134 12.34 -7.99 -9.30
N VAL A 135 11.69 -7.22 -10.17
CA VAL A 135 12.24 -6.04 -10.86
C VAL A 135 12.61 -4.90 -9.91
N PHE A 136 12.21 -4.94 -8.63
CA PHE A 136 12.52 -3.88 -7.67
C PHE A 136 13.02 -4.39 -6.30
N ALA A 137 13.79 -5.48 -6.30
CA ALA A 137 14.45 -6.01 -5.11
C ALA A 137 15.22 -4.90 -4.34
N ASP A 138 15.90 -4.00 -5.06
CA ASP A 138 16.67 -2.89 -4.49
C ASP A 138 15.82 -1.85 -3.73
N LYS A 139 14.49 -1.90 -3.88
CA LYS A 139 13.53 -0.97 -3.27
C LYS A 139 12.68 -1.63 -2.19
N ILE A 140 12.76 -2.94 -2.01
CA ILE A 140 11.92 -3.67 -1.05
C ILE A 140 12.09 -3.13 0.38
N LYS A 141 13.31 -2.69 0.74
CA LYS A 141 13.58 -2.09 2.04
C LYS A 141 12.78 -0.80 2.27
N SER A 142 12.83 0.16 1.35
CA SER A 142 12.09 1.42 1.48
C SER A 142 10.57 1.22 1.45
N VAL A 143 10.08 0.25 0.65
CA VAL A 143 8.66 -0.11 0.64
C VAL A 143 8.26 -0.75 1.96
N SER A 144 9.10 -1.64 2.51
CA SER A 144 8.91 -2.26 3.81
C SER A 144 8.81 -1.20 4.91
N GLU A 145 9.80 -0.31 5.00
CA GLU A 145 9.83 0.81 5.95
C GLU A 145 8.58 1.69 5.86
N PHE A 146 8.16 2.03 4.62
CA PHE A 146 6.94 2.81 4.41
C PHE A 146 5.69 2.13 5.00
N PHE A 147 5.58 0.81 4.84
CA PHE A 147 4.46 0.01 5.31
C PHE A 147 4.59 -0.47 6.77
N GLY A 148 5.64 -0.04 7.48
CA GLY A 148 5.86 -0.31 8.90
C GLY A 148 6.71 -1.56 9.19
N GLY A 149 7.43 -2.07 8.20
CA GLY A 149 8.50 -3.03 8.42
C GLY A 149 9.75 -2.33 8.97
N GLY A 150 10.37 -2.92 9.99
CA GLY A 150 11.63 -2.45 10.59
C GLY A 150 12.78 -3.40 10.30
#